data_AF-A0A7S3NVX2-F1
#
_entry.id   AF-A0A7S3NVX2-F1
#
_cell.length_a   1.000
_cell.length_b   1.000
_cell.length_c   1.000
_cell.angle_alpha   90.00
_cell.angle_beta   90.00
_cell.angle_gamma   90.00
#
_symmetry.space_group_name_H-M   'P 1'
#
loop_
_entity.id
_entity.type
_entity.pdbx_description
1 polymer ?
#
loop_
_entity_poly.entity_id
_entity_poly.type
_entity_poly.pdbx_seq_one_letter_code
_entity_poly.pdbx_strand_id
1 'polypeptide(L)'
;MEDGAYVQKFFPILPCFMNFTQTEKDKFWLDANLDSSKTCLTAFIGYANDKIDELFVQEKVQYSFISLRDVTKKGNWLTDMVCAMILIINFCLFFSLEINDGEITKNPNMFDIGKNATASIIWVLGAGITVLLIYLFGLQAWISYILQNKRKDRFLTHSSANGSFKNLLKLIYYTLKNMEETFQSRNLWCYIVCIVFSLCGLVDDFYWFAFTMTYLVIFSPQILEVTRAVWIPRKRIVSTVVLSTIILYWFAIIGYVHFSKDFDEVVKGSNQNIRRTLVVIFDSWYKFGLGGFLADNGQPAIKDDDENYSTKGSRIAFDFLFFFI
;
A
#
# COMPACT_ATOMS: atom_id res chain seq x y z
N MET A 1 1.90 14.56 52.40
CA MET A 1 1.23 14.21 51.14
C MET A 1 1.34 12.71 50.97
N GLU A 2 0.50 11.96 51.68
CA GLU A 2 0.37 10.50 51.54
C GLU A 2 -0.88 10.19 50.72
N ASP A 3 -0.91 10.64 49.46
CA ASP A 3 -2.01 10.33 48.53
C ASP A 3 -1.54 9.30 47.48
N GLY A 4 -0.93 8.21 47.97
CA GLY A 4 -0.43 7.09 47.15
C GLY A 4 -1.23 5.80 47.33
N ALA A 5 -2.38 5.83 48.01
CA ALA A 5 -3.18 4.64 48.24
C ALA A 5 -3.94 4.24 46.98
N TYR A 6 -3.75 3.00 46.53
CA TYR A 6 -4.53 2.43 45.44
C TYR A 6 -6.00 2.29 45.86
N VAL A 7 -6.89 2.97 45.15
CA VAL A 7 -8.34 2.90 45.39
C VAL A 7 -8.96 1.88 44.44
N GLN A 8 -9.54 0.82 45.00
CA GLN A 8 -10.31 -0.14 44.22
C GLN A 8 -11.71 0.41 43.96
N LYS A 9 -12.11 0.49 42.68
CA LYS A 9 -13.46 0.89 42.27
C LYS A 9 -14.15 -0.28 41.58
N PHE A 10 -15.38 -0.58 41.98
CA PHE A 10 -16.23 -1.58 41.34
C PHE A 10 -17.32 -0.87 40.54
N PHE A 11 -17.54 -1.31 39.31
CA PHE A 11 -18.61 -0.81 38.45
C PHE A 11 -19.20 -1.95 37.61
N PRO A 12 -20.50 -1.91 37.30
CA PRO A 12 -21.11 -2.90 36.43
C PRO A 12 -20.61 -2.71 34.98
N ILE A 13 -20.23 -3.81 34.35
CA ILE A 13 -19.87 -3.83 32.93
C ILE A 13 -21.14 -4.13 32.13
N LEU A 14 -21.57 -3.19 31.30
CA LEU A 14 -22.75 -3.39 30.45
C LEU A 14 -22.46 -4.48 29.39
N PRO A 15 -23.45 -5.33 29.02
CA PRO A 15 -23.24 -6.43 28.08
C PRO A 15 -22.72 -5.99 26.70
N CYS A 16 -23.03 -4.77 26.27
CA CYS A 16 -22.54 -4.20 25.01
C CYS A 16 -21.00 -4.05 24.97
N PHE A 17 -20.33 -3.93 26.12
CA PHE A 17 -18.87 -3.83 26.21
C PHE A 17 -18.17 -5.19 26.34
N MET A 18 -18.90 -6.30 26.45
CA MET A 18 -18.28 -7.63 26.60
C MET A 18 -17.81 -8.24 25.27
N ASN A 19 -18.12 -7.60 24.13
CA ASN A 19 -17.88 -8.16 22.80
C ASN A 19 -16.60 -7.64 22.11
N PHE A 20 -15.63 -7.10 22.85
CA PHE A 20 -14.35 -6.71 22.24
C PHE A 20 -13.64 -7.93 21.65
N THR A 21 -13.48 -7.95 20.32
CA THR A 21 -12.78 -9.03 19.65
C THR A 21 -11.27 -8.90 19.86
N GLN A 22 -10.55 -10.02 19.83
CA GLN A 22 -9.09 -10.00 19.92
C GLN A 22 -8.47 -9.12 18.83
N THR A 23 -9.06 -9.12 17.63
CA THR A 23 -8.65 -8.28 16.49
C THR A 23 -8.69 -6.78 16.78
N GLU A 24 -9.63 -6.30 17.61
CA GLU A 24 -9.70 -4.90 17.99
C GLU A 24 -8.60 -4.51 18.97
N LYS A 25 -8.19 -5.43 19.84
CA LYS A 25 -7.05 -5.23 20.73
C LYS A 25 -5.76 -5.18 19.92
N ASP A 26 -5.58 -6.11 18.99
CA ASP A 26 -4.41 -6.17 18.13
C ASP A 26 -4.31 -4.88 17.28
N LYS A 27 -5.43 -4.38 16.76
CA LYS A 27 -5.50 -3.10 16.04
C LYS A 27 -5.08 -1.91 16.90
N PHE A 28 -5.50 -1.86 18.17
CA PHE A 28 -5.06 -0.81 19.09
C PHE A 28 -3.54 -0.82 19.26
N TRP A 29 -2.95 -2.00 19.51
CA TRP A 29 -1.51 -2.12 19.68
C TRP A 29 -0.72 -1.75 18.43
N LEU A 30 -1.27 -2.04 17.24
CA LEU A 30 -0.67 -1.66 15.96
C LEU A 30 -0.70 -0.15 15.71
N ASP A 31 -1.77 0.53 16.10
CA ASP A 31 -1.99 1.95 15.80
C ASP A 31 -1.50 2.89 16.91
N ALA A 32 -1.32 2.39 18.14
CA ALA A 32 -0.86 3.18 19.27
C ALA A 32 0.62 3.56 19.16
N ASN A 33 0.94 4.82 19.40
CA ASN A 33 2.33 5.24 19.55
C ASN A 33 2.85 4.87 20.96
N LEU A 34 3.69 3.84 21.01
CA LEU A 34 4.29 3.28 22.22
C LEU A 34 5.66 3.90 22.58
N ASP A 35 6.09 4.97 21.91
CA ASP A 35 7.40 5.60 22.13
C ASP A 35 7.59 6.11 23.58
N SER A 36 6.49 6.43 24.29
CA SER A 36 6.53 6.84 25.69
C SER A 36 5.28 6.41 26.46
N SER A 37 5.38 6.29 27.79
CA SER A 37 4.23 5.97 28.65
C SER A 37 3.11 7.02 28.55
N LYS A 38 3.47 8.29 28.35
CA LYS A 38 2.49 9.40 28.22
C LYS A 38 1.75 9.34 26.89
N THR A 39 2.44 9.04 25.79
CA THR A 39 1.80 8.87 24.47
C THR A 39 0.94 7.63 24.43
N CYS A 40 1.38 6.53 25.04
CA CYS A 40 0.61 5.29 25.19
C CYS A 40 -0.71 5.55 25.95
N LEU A 41 -0.66 6.23 27.10
CA LEU A 41 -1.86 6.56 27.87
C LEU A 41 -2.82 7.47 27.08
N THR A 42 -2.28 8.46 26.38
CA THR A 42 -3.10 9.38 25.56
C THR A 42 -3.75 8.65 24.39
N ALA A 43 -3.03 7.74 23.73
CA ALA A 43 -3.57 6.89 22.69
C ALA A 43 -4.65 5.93 23.21
N PHE A 44 -4.44 5.34 24.39
CA PHE A 44 -5.43 4.48 25.04
C PHE A 44 -6.72 5.24 25.38
N ILE A 45 -6.61 6.42 26.01
CA ILE A 45 -7.77 7.25 26.34
C ILE A 45 -8.51 7.68 25.06
N GLY A 46 -7.77 8.08 24.02
CA GLY A 46 -8.35 8.43 22.73
C GLY A 46 -9.11 7.26 22.10
N TYR A 47 -8.49 6.07 22.05
CA TYR A 47 -9.10 4.86 21.52
C TYR A 47 -10.33 4.43 22.32
N ALA A 48 -10.26 4.49 23.65
CA ALA A 48 -11.39 4.16 24.52
C ALA A 48 -12.58 5.08 24.27
N ASN A 49 -12.36 6.39 24.18
CA ASN A 49 -13.41 7.37 23.86
C ASN A 49 -14.02 7.12 22.48
N ASP A 50 -13.18 6.85 21.48
CA ASP A 50 -13.64 6.55 20.12
C ASP A 50 -14.47 5.26 20.08
N LYS A 51 -14.08 4.23 20.83
CA LYS A 51 -14.82 2.97 20.92
C LYS A 51 -16.12 3.08 21.69
N ILE A 52 -16.14 3.87 22.75
CA ILE A 52 -17.38 4.19 23.48
C ILE A 52 -18.36 4.86 22.52
N ASP A 53 -17.90 5.84 21.75
CA ASP A 53 -18.72 6.53 20.74
C ASP A 53 -19.23 5.56 19.67
N GLU A 54 -18.36 4.68 19.15
CA GLU A 54 -18.74 3.66 18.17
C GLU A 54 -19.82 2.71 18.72
N LEU A 55 -19.66 2.21 19.95
CA LEU A 55 -20.63 1.32 20.59
C LEU A 55 -21.98 2.01 20.82
N PHE A 56 -21.98 3.28 21.24
CA PHE A 56 -23.21 4.08 21.32
C PHE A 56 -23.86 4.30 19.94
N VAL A 57 -23.06 4.42 18.88
CA VAL A 57 -23.60 4.50 17.52
C VAL A 57 -24.22 3.16 17.12
N GLN A 58 -23.53 2.05 17.34
CA GLN A 58 -24.03 0.72 17.05
C GLN A 58 -25.34 0.46 17.78
N GLU A 59 -25.41 0.75 19.08
CA GLU A 59 -26.62 0.60 19.89
C GLU A 59 -27.77 1.48 19.36
N LYS A 60 -27.54 2.79 19.18
CA LYS A 60 -28.61 3.70 18.73
C LYS A 60 -29.12 3.38 17.33
N VAL A 61 -28.24 2.91 16.44
CA VAL A 61 -28.64 2.53 15.08
C VAL A 61 -29.32 1.17 15.07
N GLN A 62 -28.93 0.25 15.95
CA GLN A 62 -29.64 -1.03 16.14
C GLN A 62 -31.10 -0.81 16.55
N TYR A 63 -31.41 0.32 17.21
CA TYR A 63 -32.79 0.73 17.53
C TYR A 63 -33.50 1.54 16.43
N SER A 64 -32.79 2.22 15.52
CA SER A 64 -33.42 3.04 14.48
C SER A 64 -33.65 2.32 13.15
N PHE A 65 -32.88 1.26 12.84
CA PHE A 65 -33.07 0.43 11.65
C PHE A 65 -32.41 -0.95 11.88
N ILE A 66 -33.02 -2.01 11.34
CA ILE A 66 -32.57 -3.42 11.45
C ILE A 66 -31.10 -3.66 11.00
N SER A 67 -30.42 -2.73 10.35
CA SER A 67 -29.30 -3.09 9.48
C SER A 67 -27.87 -2.92 9.99
N LEU A 68 -27.47 -2.15 11.03
CA LEU A 68 -26.00 -1.97 11.23
C LEU A 68 -25.26 -3.24 11.67
N ARG A 69 -25.86 -4.06 12.55
CA ARG A 69 -25.29 -5.35 12.95
C ARG A 69 -25.30 -6.36 11.81
N ASP A 70 -26.34 -6.31 10.97
CA ASP A 70 -26.43 -7.12 9.76
C ASP A 70 -25.47 -6.61 8.68
N VAL A 71 -25.19 -5.31 8.61
CA VAL A 71 -24.31 -4.64 7.66
C VAL A 71 -22.85 -4.86 8.03
N THR A 72 -22.49 -4.91 9.31
CA THR A 72 -21.14 -5.29 9.74
C THR A 72 -20.90 -6.79 9.58
N LYS A 73 -21.88 -7.64 9.96
CA LYS A 73 -21.79 -9.09 9.72
C LYS A 73 -21.79 -9.46 8.24
N LYS A 74 -22.71 -8.90 7.44
CA LYS A 74 -22.74 -9.08 5.98
C LYS A 74 -21.57 -8.36 5.31
N GLY A 75 -21.05 -7.28 5.89
CA GLY A 75 -19.89 -6.55 5.39
C GLY A 75 -18.65 -7.43 5.35
N ASN A 76 -18.42 -8.26 6.38
CA ASN A 76 -17.34 -9.24 6.37
C ASN A 76 -17.55 -10.29 5.25
N TRP A 77 -18.75 -10.87 5.15
CA TRP A 77 -19.05 -11.86 4.10
C TRP A 77 -18.94 -11.29 2.68
N LEU A 78 -19.44 -10.07 2.45
CA LEU A 78 -19.32 -9.37 1.16
C LEU A 78 -17.86 -9.07 0.84
N THR A 79 -17.07 -8.71 1.85
CA THR A 79 -15.64 -8.47 1.67
C THR A 79 -14.91 -9.77 1.29
N ASP A 80 -15.21 -10.87 1.97
CA ASP A 80 -14.65 -12.18 1.65
C ASP A 80 -15.05 -12.63 0.24
N MET A 81 -16.30 -12.37 -0.17
CA MET A 81 -16.79 -12.64 -1.52
C MET A 81 -16.03 -11.81 -2.57
N VAL A 82 -15.82 -10.51 -2.33
CA VAL A 82 -15.02 -9.65 -3.22
C VAL A 82 -13.59 -10.16 -3.32
N CYS A 83 -12.97 -10.53 -2.18
CA CYS A 83 -11.62 -11.10 -2.17
C CYS A 83 -11.55 -12.39 -2.99
N ALA A 84 -12.52 -13.30 -2.84
CA ALA A 84 -12.60 -14.54 -3.60
C ALA A 84 -12.78 -14.27 -5.10
N MET A 85 -13.66 -13.33 -5.48
CA MET A 85 -13.84 -12.96 -6.89
C MET A 85 -12.59 -12.33 -7.50
N ILE A 86 -11.88 -11.47 -6.76
CA ILE A 86 -10.61 -10.89 -7.18
C ILE A 86 -9.56 -11.99 -7.40
N LEU A 87 -9.49 -13.00 -6.54
CA LEU A 87 -8.58 -14.13 -6.73
C LEU A 87 -8.97 -14.96 -7.97
N ILE A 88 -10.25 -15.25 -8.15
CA ILE A 88 -10.75 -16.05 -9.28
C ILE A 88 -10.48 -15.32 -10.60
N ILE A 89 -10.82 -14.04 -10.71
CA ILE A 89 -10.59 -13.28 -11.95
C ILE A 89 -9.10 -13.22 -12.27
N ASN A 90 -8.23 -13.02 -11.27
CA ASN A 90 -6.79 -12.98 -11.47
C ASN A 90 -6.20 -14.34 -11.85
N PHE A 91 -6.76 -15.42 -11.31
CA PHE A 91 -6.44 -16.77 -11.75
C PHE A 91 -6.84 -16.98 -13.21
N CYS A 92 -8.03 -16.52 -13.63
CA CYS A 92 -8.44 -16.54 -15.04
C CYS A 92 -7.51 -15.73 -15.95
N LEU A 93 -7.08 -14.54 -15.49
CA LEU A 93 -6.16 -13.68 -16.25
C LEU A 93 -4.83 -14.38 -16.53
N PHE A 94 -4.30 -15.09 -15.53
CA PHE A 94 -3.03 -15.80 -15.65
C PHE A 94 -3.01 -16.80 -16.81
N PHE A 95 -4.13 -17.50 -17.07
CA PHE A 95 -4.27 -18.44 -18.20
C PHE A 95 -4.70 -17.79 -19.51
N SER A 96 -5.05 -16.50 -19.50
CA SER A 96 -5.55 -15.79 -20.68
C SER A 96 -4.49 -15.00 -21.45
N LEU A 97 -3.28 -14.88 -20.89
CA LEU A 97 -2.16 -14.14 -21.46
C LEU A 97 -1.21 -15.12 -22.17
N GLU A 98 -1.06 -14.96 -23.48
CA GLU A 98 -0.12 -15.72 -24.29
C GLU A 98 0.78 -14.76 -25.07
N ILE A 99 2.08 -15.04 -25.08
CA ILE A 99 3.06 -14.27 -25.84
C ILE A 99 3.28 -15.03 -27.16
N ASN A 100 2.79 -14.47 -28.26
CA ASN A 100 3.06 -14.98 -29.61
C ASN A 100 3.91 -13.94 -30.34
N ASP A 101 5.08 -14.37 -30.84
CA ASP A 101 6.01 -13.54 -31.63
C ASP A 101 6.42 -12.20 -30.99
N GLY A 102 6.53 -12.15 -29.66
CA GLY A 102 6.94 -10.95 -28.92
C GLY A 102 5.83 -9.90 -28.77
N GLU A 103 4.65 -10.13 -29.35
CA GLU A 103 3.45 -9.35 -29.08
C GLU A 103 2.58 -10.07 -28.04
N ILE A 104 2.06 -9.31 -27.09
CA ILE A 104 1.10 -9.82 -26.10
C ILE A 104 -0.23 -10.00 -26.83
N THR A 105 -0.42 -11.14 -27.47
CA THR A 105 -1.67 -11.46 -28.14
C THR A 105 -2.73 -11.84 -27.11
N LYS A 106 -3.89 -11.17 -27.16
CA LYS A 106 -5.05 -11.54 -26.34
C LYS A 106 -5.56 -12.90 -26.81
N ASN A 107 -5.08 -13.98 -26.21
CA ASN A 107 -5.61 -15.32 -26.45
C ASN A 107 -6.34 -15.82 -25.21
N PRO A 108 -7.60 -15.40 -24.97
CA PRO A 108 -8.37 -15.84 -23.82
C PRO A 108 -8.88 -17.29 -24.01
N ASN A 109 -8.02 -18.23 -24.38
CA ASN A 109 -8.32 -19.65 -24.36
C ASN A 109 -7.89 -20.22 -23.02
N MET A 110 -8.73 -20.00 -22.00
CA MET A 110 -8.55 -20.65 -20.71
C MET A 110 -9.10 -22.08 -20.80
N PHE A 111 -8.25 -23.10 -20.59
CA PHE A 111 -8.66 -24.52 -20.51
C PHE A 111 -9.54 -25.01 -21.69
N ASP A 112 -9.22 -24.62 -22.92
CA ASP A 112 -10.00 -24.97 -24.13
C ASP A 112 -11.46 -24.47 -24.13
N ILE A 113 -11.85 -23.58 -23.21
CA ILE A 113 -13.22 -23.05 -23.08
C ILE A 113 -13.59 -22.10 -24.24
N GLY A 114 -12.63 -21.75 -25.10
CA GLY A 114 -12.84 -20.90 -26.26
C GLY A 114 -12.85 -19.41 -25.91
N LYS A 115 -12.29 -18.59 -26.82
CA LYS A 115 -11.99 -17.17 -26.58
C LYS A 115 -13.18 -16.36 -26.07
N ASN A 116 -14.35 -16.52 -26.69
CA ASN A 116 -15.54 -15.73 -26.39
C ASN A 116 -16.14 -16.07 -25.02
N ALA A 117 -16.10 -17.34 -24.61
CA ALA A 117 -16.64 -17.77 -23.33
C ALA A 117 -15.75 -17.30 -22.18
N THR A 118 -14.43 -17.43 -22.29
CA THR A 118 -13.49 -16.90 -21.30
C THR A 118 -13.62 -15.39 -21.14
N ALA A 119 -13.67 -14.65 -22.25
CA ALA A 119 -13.86 -13.20 -22.22
C ALA A 119 -15.18 -12.81 -21.54
N SER A 120 -16.27 -13.54 -21.81
CA SER A 120 -17.57 -13.33 -21.16
C SER A 120 -17.52 -13.61 -19.66
N ILE A 121 -16.85 -14.68 -19.23
CA ILE A 121 -16.67 -15.02 -17.81
C ILE A 121 -15.90 -13.93 -17.08
N ILE A 122 -14.76 -13.49 -17.63
CA ILE A 122 -13.93 -12.42 -17.06
C ILE A 122 -14.74 -11.13 -16.95
N TRP A 123 -15.50 -10.78 -17.99
CA TRP A 123 -16.33 -9.57 -18.00
C TRP A 123 -17.44 -9.62 -16.94
N VAL A 124 -18.16 -10.74 -16.82
CA VAL A 124 -19.22 -10.92 -15.81
C VAL A 124 -18.64 -10.86 -14.38
N LEU A 125 -17.51 -11.53 -14.14
CA LEU A 125 -16.81 -11.47 -12.85
C LEU A 125 -16.34 -10.05 -12.55
N GLY A 126 -15.75 -9.36 -13.53
CA GLY A 126 -15.28 -7.99 -13.41
C GLY A 126 -16.40 -7.00 -13.09
N ALA A 127 -17.55 -7.14 -13.75
CA ALA A 127 -18.74 -6.33 -13.50
C ALA A 127 -19.27 -6.57 -12.09
N GLY A 128 -19.33 -7.84 -11.66
CA GLY A 128 -19.70 -8.21 -10.30
C GLY A 128 -18.78 -7.60 -9.24
N ILE A 129 -17.45 -7.68 -9.44
CA ILE A 129 -16.46 -7.06 -8.55
C ILE A 129 -16.69 -5.54 -8.48
N THR A 130 -16.87 -4.88 -9.63
CA THR A 130 -17.09 -3.42 -9.69
C THR A 130 -18.31 -3.01 -8.87
N VAL A 131 -19.44 -3.70 -9.07
CA VAL A 131 -20.70 -3.40 -8.35
C VAL A 131 -20.55 -3.62 -6.85
N LEU A 132 -19.91 -4.72 -6.44
CA LEU A 132 -19.67 -5.00 -5.02
C LEU A 132 -18.72 -3.99 -4.38
N LEU A 133 -17.66 -3.56 -5.07
CA LEU A 133 -16.74 -2.54 -4.57
C LEU A 133 -17.44 -1.19 -4.39
N ILE A 134 -18.29 -0.77 -5.34
CA ILE A 134 -19.09 0.46 -5.23
C ILE A 134 -20.05 0.36 -4.03
N TYR A 135 -20.69 -0.80 -3.85
CA TYR A 135 -21.58 -1.03 -2.71
C TYR A 135 -20.84 -0.94 -1.37
N LEU A 136 -19.71 -1.63 -1.24
CA LEU A 136 -18.87 -1.60 -0.03
C LEU A 136 -18.33 -0.18 0.24
N PHE A 137 -17.91 0.54 -0.79
CA PHE A 137 -17.51 1.94 -0.68
C PHE A 137 -18.64 2.81 -0.11
N GLY A 138 -19.86 2.72 -0.67
CA GLY A 138 -21.01 3.47 -0.21
C GLY A 138 -21.37 3.17 1.25
N LEU A 139 -21.31 1.90 1.62
CA LEU A 139 -21.54 1.43 2.99
C LEU A 139 -20.48 2.00 3.96
N GLN A 140 -19.20 1.94 3.61
CA GLN A 140 -18.11 2.44 4.44
C GLN A 140 -18.11 3.97 4.56
N ALA A 141 -18.41 4.67 3.47
CA ALA A 141 -18.55 6.12 3.44
C ALA A 141 -19.74 6.57 4.30
N TRP A 142 -20.87 5.86 4.22
CA TRP A 142 -22.05 6.11 5.04
C TRP A 142 -21.78 5.94 6.54
N ILE A 143 -21.10 4.85 6.94
CA ILE A 143 -20.71 4.62 8.34
C ILE A 143 -19.80 5.76 8.83
N SER A 144 -18.80 6.12 8.04
CA SER A 144 -17.86 7.20 8.37
C SER A 144 -18.58 8.54 8.55
N TYR A 145 -19.52 8.86 7.66
CA TYR A 145 -20.34 10.05 7.73
C TYR A 145 -21.20 10.12 8.99
N ILE A 146 -21.89 9.02 9.35
CA ILE A 146 -22.70 8.96 10.59
C ILE A 146 -21.84 9.17 11.83
N LEU A 147 -20.67 8.53 11.90
CA LEU A 147 -19.76 8.66 13.04
C LEU A 147 -19.26 10.10 13.20
N GLN A 148 -18.95 10.78 12.09
CA GLN A 148 -18.52 12.18 12.11
C GLN A 148 -19.64 13.15 12.50
N ASN A 149 -20.86 12.99 11.99
CA ASN A 149 -21.99 13.85 12.35
C ASN A 149 -22.27 13.82 13.86
N LYS A 150 -22.25 12.63 14.49
CA LYS A 150 -22.49 12.52 15.94
C LYS A 150 -21.41 13.17 16.81
N ARG A 151 -20.15 13.16 16.37
CA ARG A 151 -19.09 13.90 17.06
C ARG A 151 -19.37 15.40 17.07
N LYS A 152 -19.96 15.94 16.00
CA LYS A 152 -20.24 17.38 15.83
C LYS A 152 -21.58 17.82 16.42
N ASP A 153 -22.60 16.95 16.49
CA ASP A 153 -23.86 17.24 17.19
C ASP A 153 -23.66 17.52 18.69
N ARG A 154 -22.64 16.93 19.31
CA ARG A 154 -22.20 17.29 20.68
C ARG A 154 -21.70 18.74 20.82
N PHE A 155 -21.22 19.34 19.74
CA PHE A 155 -20.76 20.74 19.72
C PHE A 155 -21.86 21.72 19.29
N LEU A 156 -22.84 21.27 18.50
CA LEU A 156 -23.86 22.14 17.91
C LEU A 156 -25.10 22.34 18.79
N THR A 157 -25.34 21.51 19.82
CA THR A 157 -26.42 21.71 20.80
C THR A 157 -26.31 22.99 21.64
N HIS A 158 -25.23 23.75 21.52
CA HIS A 158 -25.07 25.06 22.16
C HIS A 158 -25.25 26.28 21.25
N SER A 159 -25.55 26.11 19.95
CA SER A 159 -25.72 27.25 19.04
C SER A 159 -27.19 27.65 18.89
N SER A 160 -27.57 28.65 19.67
CA SER A 160 -28.87 29.33 19.72
C SER A 160 -29.50 29.70 18.36
N ALA A 161 -30.83 29.71 18.38
CA ALA A 161 -31.75 30.03 17.30
C ALA A 161 -31.49 31.41 16.68
N ASN A 162 -31.03 31.44 15.43
CA ASN A 162 -31.18 32.62 14.57
C ASN A 162 -31.14 32.24 13.09
N GLY A 163 -32.22 32.57 12.37
CA GLY A 163 -32.32 32.62 10.91
C GLY A 163 -32.24 31.29 10.15
N SER A 164 -33.38 30.80 9.64
CA SER A 164 -33.51 29.56 8.84
C SER A 164 -32.49 29.44 7.68
N PHE A 165 -32.22 30.54 6.96
CA PHE A 165 -31.29 30.51 5.82
C PHE A 165 -29.81 30.42 6.22
N LYS A 166 -29.40 31.10 7.30
CA LYS A 166 -28.03 30.99 7.82
C LYS A 166 -27.77 29.58 8.35
N ASN A 167 -28.78 28.95 8.94
CA ASN A 167 -28.71 27.55 9.37
C ASN A 167 -28.60 26.58 8.20
N LEU A 168 -29.30 26.84 7.08
CA LEU A 168 -29.20 26.02 5.87
C LEU A 168 -27.81 26.10 5.22
N LEU A 169 -27.26 27.31 5.04
CA LEU A 169 -25.88 27.48 4.54
C LEU A 169 -24.84 26.85 5.47
N LYS A 170 -25.03 26.99 6.79
CA LYS A 170 -24.17 26.37 7.79
C LYS A 170 -24.25 24.83 7.71
N LEU A 171 -25.44 24.27 7.47
CA LEU A 171 -25.64 22.84 7.27
C LEU A 171 -24.94 22.35 6.00
N ILE A 172 -25.09 23.05 4.87
CA ILE A 172 -24.40 22.70 3.61
C ILE A 172 -22.87 22.78 3.77
N TYR A 173 -22.36 23.82 4.41
CA TYR A 173 -20.93 23.94 4.68
C TYR A 173 -20.42 22.80 5.56
N TYR A 174 -21.17 22.43 6.61
CA TYR A 174 -20.79 21.30 7.47
C TYR A 174 -20.88 19.96 6.74
N THR A 175 -21.88 19.73 5.88
CA THR A 175 -21.96 18.48 5.11
C THR A 175 -20.79 18.36 4.13
N LEU A 176 -20.44 19.44 3.43
CA LEU A 176 -19.27 19.46 2.53
C LEU A 176 -17.97 19.22 3.30
N LYS A 177 -17.78 19.88 4.43
CA LYS A 177 -16.60 19.66 5.29
C LYS A 177 -16.53 18.22 5.82
N ASN A 178 -17.67 17.62 6.16
CA ASN A 178 -17.72 16.21 6.59
C ASN A 178 -17.42 15.27 5.43
N MET A 179 -17.85 15.58 4.21
CA MET A 179 -17.44 14.81 3.02
C MET A 179 -15.92 14.89 2.84
N GLU A 180 -15.31 16.06 2.95
CA GLU A 180 -13.85 16.23 2.85
C GLU A 180 -13.10 15.39 3.90
N GLU A 181 -13.50 15.49 5.17
CA GLU A 181 -12.91 14.70 6.27
C GLU A 181 -13.13 13.19 6.06
N THR A 182 -14.25 12.78 5.48
CA THR A 182 -14.52 11.38 5.11
C THR A 182 -13.60 10.91 3.98
N PHE A 183 -13.45 11.71 2.92
CA PHE A 183 -12.55 11.42 1.80
C PHE A 183 -11.07 11.38 2.22
N GLN A 184 -10.67 12.05 3.29
CA GLN A 184 -9.29 11.95 3.80
C GLN A 184 -8.98 10.58 4.45
N SER A 185 -9.98 9.72 4.67
CA SER A 185 -9.72 8.38 5.21
C SER A 185 -8.99 7.51 4.20
N ARG A 186 -7.81 7.01 4.60
CA ARG A 186 -6.94 6.16 3.75
C ARG A 186 -7.68 4.96 3.17
N ASN A 187 -8.59 4.35 3.94
CA ASN A 187 -9.32 3.17 3.51
C ASN A 187 -10.28 3.45 2.35
N LEU A 188 -10.94 4.62 2.32
CA LEU A 188 -11.84 4.98 1.22
C LEU A 188 -11.07 5.24 -0.08
N TRP A 189 -9.89 5.84 -0.02
CA TRP A 189 -9.02 6.00 -1.19
C TRP A 189 -8.68 4.66 -1.84
N CYS A 190 -8.42 3.64 -1.04
CA CYS A 190 -8.15 2.30 -1.55
C CYS A 190 -9.33 1.73 -2.34
N TYR A 191 -10.56 1.89 -1.84
CA TYR A 191 -11.77 1.49 -2.58
C TYR A 191 -11.90 2.27 -3.88
N ILE A 192 -11.71 3.59 -3.86
CA ILE A 192 -11.78 4.43 -5.07
C ILE A 192 -10.79 3.95 -6.13
N VAL A 193 -9.53 3.72 -5.74
CA VAL A 193 -8.49 3.22 -6.65
C VAL A 193 -8.86 1.85 -7.22
N CYS A 194 -9.36 0.93 -6.39
CA CYS A 194 -9.82 -0.38 -6.85
C CYS A 194 -11.01 -0.29 -7.80
N ILE A 195 -11.97 0.61 -7.55
CA ILE A 195 -13.11 0.86 -8.44
C ILE A 195 -12.62 1.39 -9.78
N VAL A 196 -11.69 2.34 -9.79
CA VAL A 196 -11.10 2.89 -11.02
C VAL A 196 -10.42 1.78 -11.82
N PHE A 197 -9.57 0.95 -11.20
CA PHE A 197 -8.93 -0.18 -11.89
C PHE A 197 -9.94 -1.22 -12.39
N SER A 198 -11.00 -1.50 -11.62
CA SER A 198 -12.06 -2.43 -12.04
C SER A 198 -12.84 -1.89 -13.25
N LEU A 199 -13.12 -0.58 -13.29
CA LEU A 199 -13.74 0.08 -14.45
C LEU A 199 -12.82 0.09 -15.67
N CYS A 200 -11.53 0.39 -15.50
CA CYS A 200 -10.54 0.26 -16.58
C CYS A 200 -10.48 -1.19 -17.12
N GLY A 201 -10.61 -2.17 -16.22
CA GLY A 201 -10.70 -3.60 -16.57
C GLY A 201 -11.89 -3.96 -17.44
N LEU A 202 -13.01 -3.23 -17.30
CA LEU A 202 -14.22 -3.45 -18.08
C LEU A 202 -14.21 -2.73 -19.44
N VAL A 203 -13.57 -1.57 -19.52
CA VAL A 203 -13.64 -0.68 -20.69
C VAL A 203 -12.48 -0.87 -21.65
N ASP A 204 -11.27 -1.01 -21.12
CA ASP A 204 -10.03 -1.00 -21.91
C ASP A 204 -9.48 -2.42 -22.06
N ASP A 205 -9.03 -3.00 -20.94
CA ASP A 205 -8.33 -4.27 -20.99
C ASP A 205 -8.34 -5.07 -19.68
N PHE A 206 -8.42 -6.39 -19.79
CA PHE A 206 -8.58 -7.25 -18.62
C PHE A 206 -7.38 -7.25 -17.67
N TYR A 207 -6.19 -6.85 -18.12
CA TYR A 207 -5.00 -6.76 -17.26
C TYR A 207 -5.19 -5.79 -16.09
N TRP A 208 -6.07 -4.79 -16.21
CA TRP A 208 -6.32 -3.82 -15.15
C TRP A 208 -6.89 -4.47 -13.88
N PHE A 209 -7.57 -5.62 -14.02
CA PHE A 209 -8.03 -6.40 -12.86
C PHE A 209 -6.88 -6.95 -12.01
N ALA A 210 -5.65 -7.05 -12.55
CA ALA A 210 -4.47 -7.38 -11.76
C ALA A 210 -4.21 -6.38 -10.63
N PHE A 211 -4.44 -5.09 -10.89
CA PHE A 211 -4.25 -4.06 -9.86
C PHE A 211 -5.30 -4.12 -8.75
N THR A 212 -6.45 -4.77 -8.98
CA THR A 212 -7.43 -4.99 -7.91
C THR A 212 -6.93 -5.94 -6.83
N MET A 213 -5.88 -6.75 -7.08
CA MET A 213 -5.19 -7.54 -6.04
C MET A 213 -4.60 -6.66 -4.92
N THR A 214 -4.35 -5.37 -5.18
CA THR A 214 -3.94 -4.40 -4.15
C THR A 214 -4.96 -4.34 -3.01
N TYR A 215 -6.25 -4.59 -3.29
CA TYR A 215 -7.29 -4.68 -2.27
C TYR A 215 -6.99 -5.74 -1.21
N LEU A 216 -6.44 -6.90 -1.61
CA LEU A 216 -6.09 -8.00 -0.70
C LEU A 216 -4.96 -7.61 0.27
N VAL A 217 -4.00 -6.82 -0.22
CA VAL A 217 -2.86 -6.30 0.57
C VAL A 217 -3.36 -5.44 1.73
N ILE A 218 -4.43 -4.67 1.49
CA ILE A 218 -4.98 -3.75 2.48
C ILE A 218 -5.93 -4.46 3.44
N PHE A 219 -6.66 -5.48 2.97
CA PHE A 219 -7.61 -6.22 3.77
C PHE A 219 -6.94 -7.17 4.77
N SER A 220 -5.86 -7.85 4.37
CA SER A 220 -5.16 -8.78 5.27
C SER A 220 -4.35 -8.03 6.32
N PRO A 221 -4.62 -8.22 7.63
CA PRO A 221 -3.85 -7.56 8.68
C PRO A 221 -2.37 -7.95 8.65
N GLN A 222 -2.07 -9.20 8.29
CA GLN A 222 -0.71 -9.72 8.19
C GLN A 222 0.08 -9.03 7.07
N ILE A 223 -0.51 -8.85 5.89
CA ILE A 223 0.15 -8.17 4.78
C ILE A 223 0.25 -6.67 5.05
N LEU A 224 -0.75 -6.09 5.71
CA LEU A 224 -0.72 -4.71 6.13
C LEU A 224 0.41 -4.44 7.13
N GLU A 225 0.72 -5.38 8.03
CA GLU A 225 1.87 -5.28 8.93
C GLU A 225 3.20 -5.27 8.16
N VAL A 226 3.35 -6.14 7.16
CA VAL A 226 4.55 -6.18 6.31
C VAL A 226 4.73 -4.86 5.55
N THR A 227 3.67 -4.36 4.91
CA THR A 227 3.73 -3.08 4.20
C THR A 227 3.98 -1.90 5.16
N ARG A 228 3.42 -1.95 6.37
CA ARG A 228 3.66 -0.95 7.42
C ARG A 228 5.10 -0.99 7.91
N ALA A 229 5.71 -2.17 8.05
CA ALA A 229 7.12 -2.32 8.43
C ALA A 229 8.06 -1.64 7.42
N VAL A 230 7.71 -1.63 6.14
CA VAL A 230 8.44 -0.88 5.10
C VAL A 230 8.10 0.62 5.14
N TRP A 231 6.83 0.98 5.35
CA TRP A 231 6.36 2.37 5.29
C TRP A 231 6.75 3.24 6.49
N ILE A 232 6.81 2.67 7.70
CA ILE A 232 7.21 3.39 8.93
C ILE A 232 8.61 4.04 8.76
N PRO A 233 9.66 3.29 8.36
CA PRO A 233 10.99 3.86 8.15
C PRO A 233 11.17 4.52 6.77
N ARG A 234 10.11 4.91 6.04
CA ARG A 234 10.22 5.43 4.65
C ARG A 234 11.27 6.53 4.45
N LYS A 235 11.40 7.45 5.41
CA LYS A 235 12.41 8.53 5.34
C LYS A 235 13.84 7.98 5.39
N ARG A 236 14.08 6.95 6.22
CA ARG A 236 15.37 6.27 6.32
C ARG A 236 15.67 5.51 5.04
N ILE A 237 14.71 4.72 4.53
CA ILE A 237 14.85 3.99 3.26
C ILE A 237 15.19 4.95 2.11
N VAL A 238 14.44 6.04 1.95
CA VAL A 238 14.70 7.03 0.90
C VAL A 238 16.08 7.67 1.07
N SER A 239 16.48 8.01 2.30
CA SER A 239 17.81 8.56 2.56
C SER A 239 18.93 7.58 2.21
N THR A 240 18.74 6.30 2.53
CA THR A 240 19.67 5.22 2.14
C THR A 240 19.76 5.08 0.62
N VAL A 241 18.63 5.07 -0.09
CA VAL A 241 18.61 5.00 -1.57
C VAL A 241 19.34 6.20 -2.19
N VAL A 242 19.13 7.41 -1.66
CA VAL A 242 19.84 8.62 -2.10
C VAL A 242 21.34 8.48 -1.85
N LEU A 243 21.75 8.04 -0.66
CA LEU A 243 23.15 7.83 -0.34
C LEU A 243 23.80 6.77 -1.24
N SER A 244 23.13 5.63 -1.46
CA SER A 244 23.58 4.58 -2.39
C SER A 244 23.72 5.13 -3.80
N THR A 245 22.77 5.95 -4.28
CA THR A 245 22.86 6.58 -5.61
C THR A 245 24.06 7.51 -5.72
N ILE A 246 24.35 8.30 -4.68
CA ILE A 246 25.55 9.14 -4.65
C ILE A 246 26.80 8.26 -4.74
N ILE A 247 26.93 7.24 -3.89
CA ILE A 247 28.09 6.33 -3.90
C ILE A 247 28.28 5.68 -5.28
N LEU A 248 27.22 5.13 -5.88
CA LEU A 248 27.27 4.54 -7.22
C LEU A 248 27.70 5.56 -8.28
N TYR A 249 27.31 6.83 -8.12
CA TYR A 249 27.78 7.91 -8.99
C TYR A 249 29.28 8.17 -8.87
N TRP A 250 29.86 8.12 -7.66
CA TRP A 250 31.31 8.20 -7.48
C TRP A 250 32.03 7.04 -8.18
N PHE A 251 31.54 5.82 -8.00
CA PHE A 251 32.07 4.65 -8.70
C PHE A 251 31.92 4.76 -10.22
N ALA A 252 30.85 5.38 -10.72
CA ALA A 252 30.69 5.65 -12.14
C ALA A 252 31.69 6.67 -12.68
N ILE A 253 32.02 7.71 -11.93
CA ILE A 253 33.08 8.65 -12.32
C ILE A 253 34.43 7.92 -12.39
N ILE A 254 34.79 7.18 -11.35
CA ILE A 254 36.07 6.45 -11.28
C ILE A 254 36.13 5.39 -12.40
N GLY A 255 35.05 4.63 -12.59
CA GLY A 255 34.89 3.65 -13.66
C GLY A 255 35.04 4.27 -15.04
N TYR A 256 34.40 5.43 -15.27
CA TYR A 256 34.47 6.15 -16.54
C TYR A 256 35.85 6.74 -16.83
N VAL A 257 36.58 7.23 -15.82
CA VAL A 257 37.89 7.86 -16.02
C VAL A 257 39.00 6.82 -16.15
N HIS A 258 39.00 5.78 -15.31
CA HIS A 258 40.11 4.84 -15.19
C HIS A 258 39.87 3.48 -15.83
N PHE A 259 38.63 3.04 -15.95
CA PHE A 259 38.26 1.68 -16.36
C PHE A 259 37.33 1.66 -17.58
N SER A 260 37.30 2.74 -18.36
CA SER A 260 36.37 2.92 -19.48
C SER A 260 36.46 1.82 -20.54
N LYS A 261 37.67 1.28 -20.77
CA LYS A 261 37.90 0.16 -21.71
C LYS A 261 37.21 -1.11 -21.22
N ASP A 262 37.35 -1.44 -19.94
CA ASP A 262 36.74 -2.64 -19.35
C ASP A 262 35.21 -2.61 -19.46
N PHE A 263 34.58 -1.45 -19.26
CA PHE A 263 33.13 -1.31 -19.40
C PHE A 263 32.67 -1.43 -20.85
N ASP A 264 33.46 -0.95 -21.82
CA ASP A 264 33.11 -0.97 -23.25
C ASP A 264 33.21 -2.37 -23.85
N GLU A 265 34.10 -3.21 -23.30
CA GLU A 265 34.23 -4.61 -23.69
C GLU A 265 33.00 -5.44 -23.31
N VAL A 266 32.42 -5.20 -22.14
CA VAL A 266 31.22 -5.92 -21.68
C VAL A 266 29.96 -5.33 -22.32
N VAL A 267 29.84 -4.01 -22.38
CA VAL A 267 28.70 -3.32 -22.97
C VAL A 267 29.21 -2.28 -23.95
N LYS A 268 29.17 -2.63 -25.24
CA LYS A 268 29.62 -1.75 -26.34
C LYS A 268 28.90 -0.41 -26.28
N GLY A 269 29.68 0.66 -26.29
CA GLY A 269 29.22 2.05 -26.22
C GLY A 269 28.90 2.55 -24.81
N SER A 270 29.29 1.82 -23.76
CA SER A 270 29.10 2.24 -22.36
C SER A 270 30.07 3.35 -21.93
N ASN A 271 31.25 3.45 -22.59
CA ASN A 271 32.24 4.50 -22.37
C ASN A 271 31.94 5.82 -23.11
N GLN A 272 30.90 5.86 -23.95
CA GLN A 272 30.56 7.04 -24.74
C GLN A 272 30.01 8.17 -23.86
N ASN A 273 29.41 7.83 -22.72
CA ASN A 273 28.82 8.80 -21.81
C ASN A 273 28.78 8.23 -20.39
N ILE A 274 29.20 9.03 -19.40
CA ILE A 274 29.15 8.67 -17.98
C ILE A 274 27.76 8.20 -17.53
N ARG A 275 26.68 8.71 -18.15
CA ARG A 275 25.31 8.26 -17.86
C ARG A 275 25.12 6.77 -18.17
N ARG A 276 25.72 6.27 -19.25
CA ARG A 276 25.63 4.85 -19.62
C ARG A 276 26.46 4.00 -18.66
N THR A 277 27.65 4.45 -18.29
CA THR A 277 28.48 3.79 -17.26
C THR A 277 27.75 3.71 -15.93
N LEU A 278 27.06 4.78 -15.51
CA LEU A 278 26.24 4.78 -14.30
C LEU A 278 25.11 3.75 -14.35
N VAL A 279 24.39 3.65 -15.47
CA VAL A 279 23.31 2.65 -15.64
C VAL A 279 23.87 1.24 -15.55
N VAL A 280 25.01 0.98 -16.18
CA VAL A 280 25.69 -0.33 -16.11
C VAL A 280 26.07 -0.66 -14.67
N ILE A 281 26.73 0.27 -13.96
CA ILE A 281 27.11 0.06 -12.57
C ILE A 281 25.90 -0.15 -11.66
N PHE A 282 24.82 0.59 -11.89
CA PHE A 282 23.57 0.42 -11.14
C PHE A 282 22.94 -0.96 -11.37
N ASP A 283 22.92 -1.43 -12.62
CA ASP A 283 22.42 -2.76 -12.98
C ASP A 283 23.30 -3.88 -12.39
N SER A 284 24.63 -3.74 -12.46
CA SER A 284 25.59 -4.67 -11.89
C SER A 284 25.53 -4.73 -10.36
N TRP A 285 25.34 -3.59 -9.69
CA TRP A 285 25.21 -3.51 -8.23
C TRP A 285 24.10 -4.42 -7.71
N TYR A 286 22.95 -4.40 -8.38
CA TYR A 286 21.77 -5.15 -7.94
C TYR A 286 21.87 -6.65 -8.27
N LYS A 287 22.57 -7.02 -9.35
CA LYS A 287 22.55 -8.39 -9.87
C LYS A 287 23.72 -9.26 -9.40
N PHE A 288 24.97 -8.81 -9.58
CA PHE A 288 26.15 -9.68 -9.45
C PHE A 288 27.39 -9.01 -8.84
N GLY A 289 27.32 -7.71 -8.51
CA GLY A 289 28.50 -6.90 -8.19
C GLY A 289 29.34 -6.57 -9.43
N LEU A 290 30.22 -5.56 -9.32
CA LEU A 290 31.02 -5.11 -10.46
C LEU A 290 32.08 -6.12 -10.91
N GLY A 291 32.76 -6.75 -9.95
CA GLY A 291 33.83 -7.70 -10.23
C GLY A 291 33.34 -8.91 -11.03
N GLY A 292 32.15 -9.45 -10.69
CA GLY A 292 31.54 -10.54 -11.45
C GLY A 292 31.07 -10.11 -12.84
N PHE A 293 30.51 -8.90 -12.96
CA PHE A 293 30.04 -8.35 -14.24
C PHE A 293 31.18 -8.10 -15.23
N LEU A 294 32.33 -7.65 -14.74
CA LEU A 294 33.48 -7.30 -15.58
C LEU A 294 34.48 -8.44 -15.76
N ALA A 295 34.35 -9.54 -15.01
CA ALA A 295 35.25 -10.70 -15.06
C ALA A 295 34.84 -11.77 -16.10
N ASP A 296 33.65 -11.71 -16.69
CA ASP A 296 33.12 -12.79 -17.56
C ASP A 296 33.88 -12.95 -18.89
N ASN A 297 34.85 -12.07 -19.17
CA ASN A 297 35.75 -12.22 -20.32
C ASN A 297 37.10 -12.87 -20.00
N GLY A 298 37.39 -13.31 -18.76
CA GLY A 298 38.50 -14.23 -18.41
C GLY A 298 39.91 -13.84 -18.88
N GLN A 299 40.07 -12.67 -19.48
CA GLN A 299 41.29 -12.10 -19.97
C GLN A 299 41.24 -10.65 -19.50
N PRO A 300 42.19 -10.19 -18.67
CA PRO A 300 42.39 -8.76 -18.56
C PRO A 300 42.49 -8.21 -19.99
N ALA A 301 41.85 -7.07 -20.26
CA ALA A 301 41.80 -6.33 -21.53
C ALA A 301 43.18 -5.94 -22.13
N ILE A 302 44.26 -6.60 -21.71
CA ILE A 302 45.63 -6.34 -22.08
C ILE A 302 46.28 -7.70 -22.34
N LYS A 303 46.12 -8.19 -23.57
CA LYS A 303 47.22 -8.93 -24.19
C LYS A 303 48.20 -7.89 -24.70
N ASP A 304 49.43 -8.09 -24.25
CA ASP A 304 50.68 -7.50 -24.72
C ASP A 304 51.23 -6.27 -23.95
N ASP A 305 52.49 -6.47 -23.57
CA ASP A 305 53.59 -5.57 -23.20
C ASP A 305 53.55 -4.87 -21.82
N ASP A 306 54.12 -5.56 -20.83
CA ASP A 306 55.03 -5.15 -19.74
C ASP A 306 54.87 -3.82 -18.94
N GLU A 307 53.91 -2.94 -19.21
CA GLU A 307 53.78 -1.65 -18.50
C GLU A 307 52.57 -1.52 -17.54
N ASN A 308 51.67 -2.49 -17.45
CA ASN A 308 50.36 -2.29 -16.77
C ASN A 308 50.07 -3.19 -15.55
N TYR A 309 51.07 -3.47 -14.71
CA TYR A 309 50.83 -4.06 -13.38
C TYR A 309 50.03 -3.12 -12.45
N SER A 310 50.14 -1.80 -12.65
CA SER A 310 49.41 -0.78 -11.87
C SER A 310 47.89 -0.88 -12.03
N THR A 311 47.40 -1.10 -13.25
CA THR A 311 45.96 -1.20 -13.56
C THR A 311 45.30 -2.47 -13.03
N LYS A 312 46.04 -3.59 -12.90
CA LYS A 312 45.51 -4.81 -12.29
C LYS A 312 45.27 -4.66 -10.79
N GLY A 313 46.22 -4.05 -10.08
CA GLY A 313 46.09 -3.77 -8.64
C GLY A 313 44.99 -2.74 -8.35
N SER A 314 44.92 -1.65 -9.12
CA SER A 314 43.87 -0.65 -8.97
C SER A 314 42.49 -1.22 -9.30
N ARG A 315 42.40 -2.16 -10.25
CA ARG A 315 41.14 -2.82 -10.57
C ARG A 315 40.64 -3.71 -9.44
N ILE A 316 41.50 -4.56 -8.90
CA ILE A 316 41.14 -5.41 -7.76
C ILE A 316 40.71 -4.55 -6.57
N ALA A 317 41.42 -3.45 -6.30
CA ALA A 317 41.06 -2.51 -5.24
C ALA A 317 39.69 -1.83 -5.50
N PHE A 318 39.40 -1.46 -6.74
CA PHE A 318 38.12 -0.88 -7.14
C PHE A 318 36.95 -1.84 -6.97
N ASP A 319 37.09 -3.09 -7.44
CA ASP A 319 36.06 -4.12 -7.31
C ASP A 319 35.85 -4.51 -5.84
N PHE A 320 36.93 -4.56 -5.05
CA PHE A 320 36.87 -4.80 -3.61
C PHE A 320 36.16 -3.66 -2.88
N LEU A 321 36.55 -2.41 -3.12
CA LEU A 321 35.90 -1.24 -2.52
C LEU A 321 34.43 -1.17 -2.91
N PHE A 322 34.08 -1.49 -4.15
CA PHE A 322 32.70 -1.52 -4.61
C PHE A 322 31.87 -2.61 -3.92
N PHE A 323 32.46 -3.79 -3.69
CA PHE A 323 31.76 -4.89 -3.04
C PHE A 323 31.51 -4.64 -1.54
N PHE A 324 32.43 -3.95 -0.87
CA PHE A 324 32.34 -3.70 0.57
C PHE A 324 31.46 -2.50 0.95
N ILE A 325 31.24 -1.57 0.02
CA ILE A 325 30.45 -0.35 0.26
C ILE A 325 29.00 -0.56 -0.17
#